data_AF-A0A310SXL7-F1
#
_entry.id   AF-A0A310SXL7-F1
#
_cell.length_a   1.000
_cell.length_b   1.000
_cell.length_c   1.000
_cell.angle_alpha   90.00
_cell.angle_beta   90.00
_cell.angle_gamma   90.00
#
_symmetry.space_group_name_H-M   'P 1'
#
loop_
_entity.id
_entity.type
_entity.pdbx_description
1 polymer ?
#
loop_
_entity_poly.entity_id
_entity_poly.type
_entity_poly.pdbx_seq_one_letter_code
_entity_poly.pdbx_strand_id
1 'polypeptide(L)'
;MRFLMLVLIFMAVFTTALPASQKNVTCSPWKGRCHVTEDCCRHLVCLTYQAKCVPYPGELPGDDTRPIGDGPFPPFPNITQTL
;
A
#
# COMPACT_ATOMS: atom_id res chain seq x y z
N MET A 1 11.35 -29.86 -26.94
CA MET A 1 10.54 -30.11 -25.72
C MET A 1 11.28 -29.89 -24.40
N ARG A 2 12.61 -30.13 -24.32
CA ARG A 2 13.41 -29.95 -23.10
C ARG A 2 13.63 -28.49 -22.66
N PHE A 3 13.64 -27.54 -23.59
CA PHE A 3 13.71 -26.10 -23.29
C PHE A 3 12.41 -25.51 -22.74
N LEU A 4 11.27 -26.05 -23.16
CA LEU A 4 9.95 -25.58 -22.72
C LEU A 4 9.75 -25.85 -21.22
N MET A 5 10.27 -26.99 -20.73
CA MET A 5 10.25 -27.34 -19.31
C MET A 5 11.10 -26.37 -18.46
N LEU A 6 12.25 -25.93 -18.96
CA LEU A 6 13.11 -25.00 -18.23
C LEU A 6 12.45 -23.62 -18.08
N VAL A 7 11.78 -23.13 -19.13
CA VAL A 7 11.07 -21.83 -19.09
C VAL A 7 9.90 -21.86 -18.11
N LEU A 8 9.16 -22.97 -18.03
CA LEU A 8 8.06 -23.14 -17.07
C LEU A 8 8.55 -23.17 -15.61
N ILE A 9 9.70 -23.80 -15.35
CA ILE A 9 10.32 -23.83 -14.01
C ILE A 9 10.78 -22.43 -13.59
N PHE A 10 11.36 -21.64 -14.49
CA PHE A 10 11.77 -20.27 -14.19
C PHE A 10 10.58 -19.35 -13.85
N MET A 11 9.45 -19.48 -14.54
CA MET A 11 8.25 -18.68 -14.25
C MET A 11 7.61 -19.03 -12.90
N ALA A 12 7.67 -20.30 -12.47
CA ALA A 12 7.14 -20.75 -11.18
C ALA A 12 7.92 -20.21 -9.97
N VAL A 13 9.19 -19.81 -10.14
CA VAL A 13 10.03 -19.24 -9.07
C VAL A 13 9.70 -17.76 -8.82
N PHE A 14 9.23 -17.01 -9.83
CA PHE A 14 8.90 -15.59 -9.67
C PHE A 14 7.53 -15.33 -9.05
N THR A 15 6.66 -16.34 -8.90
CA THR A 15 5.31 -16.17 -8.37
C THR A 15 5.20 -16.13 -6.84
N THR A 16 6.27 -16.38 -6.08
CA THR A 16 6.24 -16.32 -4.61
C THR A 16 6.73 -14.98 -4.08
N ALA A 17 5.99 -13.92 -4.39
CA ALA A 17 6.07 -12.66 -3.64
C ALA A 17 4.69 -12.01 -3.55
N LEU A 18 3.66 -12.78 -3.22
CA LEU A 18 2.48 -12.22 -2.56
C LEU A 18 2.82 -12.11 -1.07
N PRO A 19 3.10 -10.93 -0.50
CA PRO A 19 2.84 -10.77 0.92
C PRO A 19 1.32 -10.89 1.08
N ALA A 20 0.87 -12.07 1.50
CA ALA A 20 -0.46 -12.22 2.07
C ALA A 20 -0.50 -11.28 3.28
N SER A 21 -1.08 -10.09 3.08
CA SER A 21 -1.32 -9.15 4.17
C SER A 21 -2.21 -9.87 5.18
N GLN A 22 -1.61 -10.11 6.34
CA GLN A 22 -2.18 -10.86 7.42
C GLN A 22 -3.49 -10.19 7.83
N LYS A 23 -4.55 -10.98 7.92
CA LYS A 23 -5.92 -10.58 8.29
C LYS A 23 -5.99 -10.18 9.78
N ASN A 24 -5.34 -9.09 10.14
CA ASN A 24 -5.78 -8.12 11.13
C ASN A 24 -5.96 -6.84 10.33
N VAL A 25 -7.06 -6.09 10.53
CA VAL A 25 -7.38 -4.90 9.71
C VAL A 25 -6.29 -3.85 9.87
N THR A 26 -5.24 -3.97 9.07
CA THR A 26 -3.99 -3.21 9.15
C THR A 26 -3.87 -2.54 7.80
N CYS A 27 -4.25 -1.27 7.75
CA CYS A 27 -4.04 -0.45 6.57
C CYS A 27 -2.54 -0.31 6.31
N SER A 28 -2.17 -0.07 5.06
CA SER A 28 -0.79 0.21 4.65
C SER A 28 -0.39 1.63 5.06
N PRO A 29 0.70 1.79 5.82
CA PRO A 29 1.21 3.09 6.23
C PRO A 29 1.83 3.83 5.04
N TRP A 30 2.42 5.01 5.28
CA TRP A 30 3.09 5.77 4.24
C TRP A 30 4.20 4.95 3.57
N LYS A 31 4.25 4.98 2.23
CA LYS A 31 5.11 4.12 1.38
C LYS A 31 4.84 2.62 1.48
N GLY A 32 3.84 2.19 2.25
CA GLY A 32 3.35 0.82 2.26
C GLY A 32 2.76 0.43 0.90
N ARG A 33 2.73 -0.88 0.61
CA ARG A 33 2.19 -1.41 -0.65
C ARG A 33 0.67 -1.25 -0.70
N CYS A 34 0.12 -0.98 -1.87
CA CYS A 34 -1.32 -0.90 -2.07
C CYS A 34 -1.70 -1.27 -3.51
N HIS A 35 -2.93 -1.74 -3.69
CA HIS A 35 -3.57 -1.93 -4.98
C HIS A 35 -4.70 -0.91 -5.18
N VAL A 36 -5.43 -0.59 -4.10
CA VAL A 36 -6.52 0.37 -4.07
C VAL A 36 -6.36 1.34 -2.90
N THR A 37 -7.07 2.46 -2.93
CA THR A 37 -6.95 3.51 -1.89
C THR A 37 -7.35 2.99 -0.51
N GLU A 38 -8.32 2.10 -0.45
CA GLU A 38 -8.85 1.48 0.76
C GLU A 38 -7.80 0.63 1.48
N ASP A 39 -6.75 0.19 0.79
CA ASP A 39 -5.62 -0.49 1.39
C ASP A 39 -4.78 0.46 2.25
N CYS A 40 -4.78 1.76 1.96
CA CYS A 40 -3.96 2.75 2.64
C CYS A 40 -4.65 3.29 3.90
N CYS A 41 -3.84 3.69 4.90
CA CYS A 41 -4.37 4.32 6.10
C CYS A 41 -4.99 5.69 5.82
N ARG A 42 -5.73 6.21 6.80
CA ARG A 42 -6.34 7.54 6.71
C ARG A 42 -5.32 8.60 6.27
N HIS A 43 -5.77 9.57 5.46
CA HIS A 43 -4.94 10.62 4.84
C HIS A 43 -3.97 10.15 3.74
N LEU A 44 -4.01 8.86 3.39
CA LEU A 44 -3.20 8.30 2.31
C LEU A 44 -4.10 7.79 1.17
N VAL A 45 -3.56 7.89 -0.05
CA VAL A 45 -4.15 7.33 -1.26
C VAL A 45 -3.17 6.39 -1.94
N CYS A 46 -3.71 5.41 -2.67
CA CYS A 46 -2.89 4.49 -3.41
C CYS A 46 -2.43 5.11 -4.74
N LEU A 47 -1.12 5.28 -4.88
CA LEU A 47 -0.50 5.63 -6.13
C LEU A 47 -0.35 4.35 -6.97
N THR A 48 -1.44 3.94 -7.62
CA THR A 48 -1.56 2.61 -8.26
C THR A 48 -0.43 2.27 -9.21
N TYR A 49 0.07 3.24 -9.98
CA TYR A 49 1.20 3.04 -10.90
C TYR A 49 2.54 2.75 -10.20
N GLN A 50 2.67 3.08 -8.92
CA GLN A 50 3.82 2.75 -8.06
C GLN A 50 3.47 1.74 -6.96
N ALA A 51 2.21 1.27 -6.92
CA ALA A 51 1.67 0.39 -5.89
C ALA A 51 2.04 0.81 -4.46
N LYS A 52 1.98 2.12 -4.15
CA LYS A 52 2.40 2.67 -2.85
C LYS A 52 1.46 3.74 -2.30
N CYS A 53 1.30 3.76 -0.98
CA CYS A 53 0.52 4.77 -0.27
C CYS A 53 1.27 6.10 -0.17
N VAL A 54 0.64 7.18 -0.61
CA VAL A 54 1.18 8.55 -0.57
C VAL A 54 0.18 9.52 0.07
N PRO A 55 0.65 10.68 0.60
CA PRO A 55 -0.25 11.69 1.13
C PRO A 55 -1.22 12.16 0.07
N TYR A 56 -2.49 12.28 0.43
CA TYR A 56 -3.47 12.93 -0.43
C TYR A 56 -3.32 14.46 -0.29
N PRO A 57 -3.20 15.21 -1.40
CA PRO A 57 -2.99 16.66 -1.35
C PRO A 57 -4.27 17.47 -1.07
N GLY A 58 -5.43 16.82 -0.92
CA GLY A 58 -6.72 17.49 -0.67
C GLY A 58 -7.42 16.99 0.58
N GLU A 59 -8.65 17.47 0.78
CA GLU A 59 -9.58 16.92 1.77
C GLU A 59 -10.06 15.56 1.25
N LEU A 60 -9.80 14.47 1.99
CA LEU A 60 -10.55 13.24 1.72
C LEU A 60 -12.03 13.50 2.02
N PRO A 61 -12.96 12.80 1.33
CA PRO A 61 -14.38 12.92 1.66
C PRO A 61 -14.54 12.76 3.18
N GLY A 62 -15.26 13.68 3.81
CA GLY A 62 -15.31 13.88 5.27
C GLY A 62 -15.86 12.71 6.10
N ASP A 63 -15.95 11.52 5.51
CA ASP A 63 -16.37 10.26 6.11
C ASP A 63 -15.31 9.16 5.89
N ASP A 64 -14.02 9.53 5.82
CA ASP A 64 -12.94 8.56 5.78
C ASP A 64 -12.80 7.85 7.13
N THR A 65 -13.50 6.72 7.27
CA THR A 65 -13.52 5.89 8.48
C THR A 65 -12.31 4.97 8.63
N ARG A 66 -11.35 4.99 7.69
CA ARG A 66 -10.15 4.14 7.75
C ARG A 66 -9.33 4.41 9.01
N PRO A 67 -8.63 3.40 9.55
CA PRO A 67 -7.81 3.58 10.74
C PRO A 67 -6.59 4.48 10.46
N ILE A 68 -6.11 5.13 11.53
CA ILE A 68 -4.79 5.75 11.55
C ILE A 68 -3.79 4.60 11.75
N GLY A 69 -2.85 4.42 10.82
CA GLY A 69 -1.85 3.36 10.92
C GLY A 69 -0.75 3.69 11.91
N ASP A 70 0.04 2.68 12.30
CA ASP A 70 1.15 2.79 13.26
C ASP A 70 2.39 3.55 12.72
N GLY A 71 2.31 4.06 11.48
CA GLY A 71 3.39 4.72 10.78
C GLY A 71 4.26 3.76 9.95
N PRO A 72 5.28 4.27 9.24
CA PRO A 72 5.77 5.65 9.29
C PRO A 72 4.75 6.67 8.74
N PHE A 73 4.84 7.91 9.20
CA PHE A 73 4.03 9.03 8.73
C PHE A 73 4.83 9.91 7.76
N PRO A 74 4.18 10.55 6.77
CA PRO A 74 4.86 11.43 5.84
C PRO A 74 5.39 12.69 6.54
N PRO A 75 6.49 13.30 6.04
CA PRO A 75 6.97 14.59 6.51
C PRO A 75 6.03 15.66 5.99
N PHE A 76 5.00 16.01 6.76
CA PHE A 76 4.15 17.14 6.42
C PHE A 76 4.96 18.43 6.56
N PRO A 77 5.04 19.28 5.51
CA PRO A 77 5.56 20.63 5.67
C PRO A 77 4.53 21.42 6.48
N ASN A 78 4.73 21.48 7.80
CA ASN A 78 4.09 22.42 8.71
C ASN A 78 2.55 22.46 8.67
N ILE A 79 1.93 21.42 9.23
CA ILE A 79 0.65 21.57 9.93
C ILE A 79 0.92 21.04 11.33
N THR A 80 1.36 21.95 12.20
CA THR A 80 1.36 21.75 13.64
C THR A 80 0.07 21.05 14.08
N GLN A 81 0.24 19.90 14.72
CA GLN A 81 -0.54 19.49 15.90
C GLN A 81 -1.94 20.11 15.99
N THR A 82 -2.92 19.54 15.29
CA THR A 82 -4.32 19.62 15.73
C THR A 82 -4.87 18.21 15.79
N LEU A 83 -4.29 17.43 16.71
CA LEU A 83 -5.03 16.51 17.55
C LEU A 83 -5.61 17.31 18.72
#